data_AF-W1YED8-F1
#
_entry.id   AF-W1YED8-F1
#
_cell.length_a   1.000
_cell.length_b   1.000
_cell.length_c   1.000
_cell.angle_alpha   90.00
_cell.angle_beta   90.00
_cell.angle_gamma   90.00
#
_symmetry.space_group_name_H-M   'P 1'
#
loop_
_entity.id
_entity.type
_entity.pdbx_description
1 polymer ?
#
loop_
_entity_poly.entity_id
_entity_poly.type
_entity_poly.pdbx_seq_one_letter_code
_entity_poly.pdbx_strand_id
1 'polypeptide(L)' 'MKKLNSIAELKAAVKEFKPVLDLRENHTDAIPDKRDILVCGGTGCTSSDSLQIIENLKAEIEKAGLSDHAMVHLT' A
#
# COMPACT_ATOMS: atom_id res chain seq x y z
N MET A 1 10.50 1.85 12.78
CA MET A 1 9.35 2.72 13.08
C MET A 1 9.83 3.90 13.93
N LYS A 2 9.43 5.12 13.59
CA LYS A 2 9.74 6.31 14.40
C LYS A 2 8.89 6.27 15.68
N LYS A 3 9.52 6.44 16.84
CA LYS A 3 8.81 6.52 18.12
C LYS A 3 8.14 7.89 18.22
N LEU A 4 6.82 7.91 18.44
CA LEU A 4 6.05 9.12 18.70
C LEU A 4 5.96 9.31 20.21
N ASN A 5 6.47 10.43 20.72
CA ASN A 5 6.61 10.71 22.16
C ASN A 5 5.58 11.72 22.67
N SER A 6 4.77 12.31 21.80
CA SER A 6 3.72 13.26 22.22
C SER A 6 2.42 13.13 21.41
N ILE A 7 1.32 13.61 21.99
CA ILE A 7 0.03 13.70 21.32
C ILE A 7 0.11 14.63 20.09
N ALA A 8 0.92 15.68 20.16
CA ALA A 8 1.13 16.59 19.03
C ALA A 8 1.81 15.88 17.85
N GLU A 9 2.85 15.09 18.13
CA GLU A 9 3.53 14.26 17.12
C GLU A 9 2.58 13.22 16.51
N LEU A 10 1.74 12.59 17.33
CA LEU A 10 0.72 11.65 16.84
C LEU A 10 -0.29 12.33 15.90
N LYS A 11 -0.82 13.49 16.29
CA LYS A 11 -1.78 14.24 15.45
C LYS A 11 -1.14 14.69 14.13
N ALA A 12 0.13 15.10 14.17
CA ALA A 12 0.88 15.45 12.96
C ALA A 12 1.05 14.24 12.03
N ALA A 13 1.45 13.08 12.57
CA ALA A 13 1.57 11.84 11.81
C ALA A 13 0.23 11.39 11.21
N VAL A 14 -0.87 11.47 11.97
CA VAL A 14 -2.20 11.15 11.43
C VAL A 14 -2.53 12.07 10.25
N LYS A 15 -2.29 13.39 10.36
CA LYS A 15 -2.53 14.33 9.26
C LYS A 15 -1.65 14.04 8.03
N GLU A 16 -0.40 13.67 8.26
CA GLU A 16 0.57 13.32 7.23
C GLU A 16 0.17 12.05 6.47
N PHE A 17 -0.22 10.99 7.19
CA PHE A 17 -0.54 9.69 6.62
C PHE A 17 -2.02 9.52 6.22
N LYS A 18 -2.90 10.47 6.57
CA LYS A 18 -4.33 10.42 6.24
C LYS A 18 -4.59 10.14 4.75
N PRO A 19 -3.91 10.80 3.78
CA PRO A 19 -4.13 10.51 2.37
C PRO A 19 -3.80 9.06 1.97
N VAL A 20 -2.77 8.46 2.59
CA VAL A 20 -2.39 7.07 2.33
C VAL A 20 -3.38 6.10 2.98
N LEU A 21 -3.89 6.43 4.17
CA LEU A 21 -4.93 5.64 4.83
C LEU A 21 -6.24 5.68 4.05
N ASP A 22 -6.56 6.82 3.44
CA ASP A 22 -7.77 6.99 2.62
C ASP A 22 -7.71 6.13 1.35
N LEU A 23 -6.54 5.70 0.87
CA LEU A 23 -6.44 4.71 -0.24
C LEU A 23 -7.03 3.35 0.12
N ARG A 24 -7.16 3.02 1.42
CA ARG A 24 -7.76 1.75 1.87
C ARG A 24 -9.28 1.78 1.80
N GLU A 25 -9.85 2.96 1.75
CA GLU A 25 -11.29 3.18 1.68
C GLU A 25 -11.60 3.63 0.23
N ASN A 26 -12.30 2.79 -0.55
CA ASN A 26 -12.68 3.13 -1.92
C ASN A 26 -13.73 4.27 -1.92
N HIS A 27 -13.26 5.51 -1.77
CA HIS A 27 -14.09 6.71 -1.63
C HIS A 27 -14.56 7.31 -2.96
N THR A 28 -14.33 6.63 -4.08
CA THR A 28 -14.70 7.13 -5.42
C THR A 28 -15.35 6.04 -6.25
N ASP A 29 -16.47 6.38 -6.89
CA ASP A 29 -17.15 5.54 -7.90
C ASP A 29 -16.44 5.60 -9.26
N ALA A 30 -15.56 6.60 -9.47
CA ALA A 30 -14.76 6.70 -10.67
C ALA A 30 -13.64 5.64 -10.64
N ILE A 31 -13.35 5.02 -11.79
CA ILE A 31 -12.21 4.12 -11.98
C ILE A 31 -10.95 5.01 -12.06
N PRO A 32 -10.04 5.03 -11.06
CA PRO A 32 -8.83 5.84 -11.19
C PRO A 32 -7.91 5.35 -12.33
N ASP A 33 -7.13 6.24 -12.92
CA ASP A 33 -6.16 5.88 -13.96
C ASP A 33 -4.97 5.08 -13.42
N LYS A 34 -4.73 5.16 -12.10
CA LYS A 34 -3.72 4.40 -11.37
C LYS A 34 -4.35 3.51 -10.31
N ARG A 35 -3.72 2.36 -10.04
CA ARG A 35 -4.16 1.37 -9.06
C ARG A 35 -3.03 1.03 -8.10
N ASP A 36 -3.31 1.11 -6.82
CA ASP A 36 -2.46 0.60 -5.77
C ASP A 36 -2.95 -0.79 -5.33
N ILE A 37 -2.09 -1.79 -5.47
CA ILE A 37 -2.35 -3.16 -5.05
C ILE A 37 -1.70 -3.35 -3.68
N LEU A 38 -2.53 -3.52 -2.66
CA LEU A 38 -2.12 -3.68 -1.27
C LEU A 38 -2.07 -5.16 -0.88
N VAL A 39 -0.89 -5.66 -0.51
CA VAL A 39 -0.66 -7.05 -0.11
C VAL A 39 -0.36 -7.13 1.39
N CYS A 40 -1.11 -7.98 2.10
CA CYS A 40 -0.96 -8.21 3.54
C CYS A 40 0.47 -8.68 3.91
N GLY A 41 1.10 -7.98 4.85
CA GLY A 41 2.40 -8.28 5.44
C GLY A 41 2.36 -8.78 6.88
N GLY A 42 1.18 -9.14 7.40
CA GLY A 42 1.07 -9.74 8.74
C GLY A 42 1.84 -11.06 8.85
N THR A 43 2.11 -11.51 10.08
CA THR A 43 2.91 -12.74 10.32
C THR A 43 2.35 -13.95 9.57
N GLY A 44 1.04 -14.18 9.62
CA GLY A 44 0.40 -15.28 8.90
C GLY A 44 0.50 -15.16 7.39
N CYS A 45 0.37 -13.94 6.83
CA CYS A 45 0.50 -13.68 5.40
C CYS A 45 1.95 -13.92 4.93
N THR A 46 2.92 -13.45 5.71
CA THR A 46 4.35 -13.62 5.41
C THR A 46 4.77 -15.08 5.47
N SER A 47 4.28 -15.84 6.46
CA SER A 47 4.48 -17.31 6.53
C SER A 47 3.75 -18.07 5.41
N SER A 48 2.88 -17.42 4.66
CA SER A 48 2.17 -17.95 3.49
C SER A 48 2.67 -17.33 2.19
N ASP A 49 3.95 -16.91 2.17
CA ASP A 49 4.66 -16.41 0.99
C ASP A 49 4.12 -15.11 0.37
N SER A 50 3.48 -14.24 1.17
CA SER A 50 2.98 -12.95 0.64
C SER A 50 4.06 -12.04 0.03
N LEU A 51 5.33 -12.19 0.45
CA LEU A 51 6.46 -11.49 -0.17
C LEU A 51 6.73 -11.98 -1.60
N GLN A 52 6.61 -13.29 -1.85
CA GLN A 52 6.77 -13.85 -3.19
C GLN A 52 5.64 -13.38 -4.11
N ILE A 53 4.41 -13.25 -3.59
CA ILE A 53 3.27 -12.69 -4.33
C ILE A 53 3.58 -11.26 -4.78
N ILE A 54 4.14 -10.42 -3.90
CA ILE A 54 4.52 -9.04 -4.24
C ILE A 54 5.52 -9.01 -5.41
N GLU A 55 6.57 -9.82 -5.35
CA GLU A 55 7.59 -9.82 -6.40
C GLU A 55 7.04 -10.34 -7.73
N ASN A 56 6.22 -11.39 -7.71
CA ASN A 56 5.56 -11.90 -8.91
C ASN A 56 4.61 -10.85 -9.53
N LEU A 57 3.85 -10.13 -8.71
CA LEU A 57 2.95 -9.08 -9.19
C LEU A 57 3.71 -7.93 -9.84
N LYS A 58 4.81 -7.46 -9.24
CA LYS A 58 5.67 -6.43 -9.84
C LYS A 58 6.23 -6.88 -11.19
N ALA A 59 6.77 -8.10 -11.26
CA ALA A 59 7.34 -8.64 -12.49
C ALA A 59 6.30 -8.74 -13.62
N GLU A 60 5.08 -9.18 -13.31
CA GLU A 60 4.01 -9.25 -14.32
C GLU A 60 3.48 -7.86 -14.72
N ILE A 61 3.43 -6.88 -13.80
CA ILE A 61 3.09 -5.48 -14.14
C ILE A 61 4.11 -4.90 -15.11
N GLU A 62 5.41 -5.08 -14.85
CA GLU A 62 6.48 -4.61 -15.73
C GLU A 62 6.40 -5.28 -17.10
N LYS A 63 6.23 -6.61 -17.13
CA LYS A 63 6.10 -7.40 -18.36
C LYS A 63 4.86 -7.02 -19.18
N ALA A 64 3.79 -6.58 -18.52
CA ALA A 64 2.57 -6.07 -19.17
C ALA A 64 2.69 -4.59 -19.60
N GLY A 65 3.78 -3.90 -19.26
CA GLY A 65 3.96 -2.47 -19.54
C GLY A 65 3.01 -1.58 -18.73
N LEU A 66 2.55 -2.05 -17.56
CA LEU A 66 1.56 -1.36 -16.73
C LEU A 66 2.18 -0.55 -15.58
N SER A 67 3.49 -0.37 -15.56
CA SER A 67 4.20 0.30 -14.45
C SER A 67 3.75 1.74 -14.21
N ASP A 68 3.19 2.42 -15.22
CA ASP A 68 2.64 3.77 -15.08
C ASP A 68 1.21 3.79 -14.48
N HIS A 69 0.54 2.64 -14.47
CA HIS A 69 -0.86 2.46 -14.11
C HIS A 69 -1.08 1.61 -12.85
N ALA A 70 -0.13 0.76 -12.46
CA ALA A 70 -0.27 -0.13 -11.31
C ALA A 70 0.99 -0.16 -10.44
N MET A 71 0.82 -0.10 -9.12
CA MET A 71 1.89 -0.21 -8.14
C MET A 71 1.52 -1.20 -7.05
N VAL A 72 2.51 -1.94 -6.51
CA VAL A 72 2.29 -3.00 -5.51
C VAL A 72 2.98 -2.62 -4.20
N HIS A 73 2.24 -2.69 -3.09
CA HIS A 73 2.70 -2.31 -1.77
C HIS A 73 2.48 -3.42 -0.74
N LEU A 74 3.44 -3.58 0.17
CA LEU A 74 3.25 -4.35 1.39
C LEU A 74 2.51 -3.50 2.44
N THR A 75 1.53 -4.08 3.12
CA THR A 75 0.74 -3.43 4.19
C THR A 75 0.86 -4.08 5.55
#